data_AF-A0A930RGK7-F1
#
_entry.id   AF-A0A930RGK7-F1
#
_cell.length_a   1.000
_cell.length_b   1.000
_cell.length_c   1.000
_cell.angle_alpha   90.00
_cell.angle_beta   90.00
_cell.angle_gamma   90.00
#
_symmetry.space_group_name_H-M   'P 1'
#
loop_
_entity.id
_entity.type
_entity.pdbx_description
1 polymer ?
#
loop_
_entity_poly.entity_id
_entity_poly.type
_entity_poly.pdbx_seq_one_letter_code
_entity_poly.pdbx_strand_id
1 'polypeptide(L)' 'MYLEKITSPADIKGYTAEQRRTLAQEMREALLKRASIHGGHFGPDFGAVEAIIALHTVFDSPTDKIVYDVSHQSYPHK' A
#
# COMPACT_ATOMS: atom_id res chain seq x y z
N MET A 1 7.08 8.34 9.86
CA MET A 1 6.20 7.22 10.22
C MET A 1 4.75 7.61 10.04
N TYR A 2 4.27 7.39 8.82
CA TYR A 2 2.88 7.43 8.40
C TYR A 2 2.23 6.04 8.47
N LEU A 3 2.96 4.98 8.08
CA LEU A 3 2.40 3.63 7.95
C LEU A 3 1.76 3.12 9.25
N GLU A 4 2.46 3.27 10.37
CA GLU A 4 1.98 2.85 11.71
C GLU A 4 0.78 3.64 12.24
N LYS A 5 0.42 4.75 11.57
CA LYS A 5 -0.71 5.61 11.96
C LYS A 5 -1.97 5.33 11.14
N ILE A 6 -1.87 4.50 10.10
CA ILE A 6 -3.00 4.18 9.23
C ILE A 6 -3.78 3.04 9.87
N THR A 7 -5.04 3.29 10.17
CA THR A 7 -6.00 2.32 10.72
C THR A 7 -7.17 2.07 9.78
N SER A 8 -7.36 2.94 8.77
CA SER A 8 -8.37 2.80 7.74
C SER A 8 -7.94 3.48 6.42
N PRO A 9 -8.55 3.12 5.26
CA PRO A 9 -8.29 3.81 3.99
C PRO A 9 -8.59 5.32 4.04
N ALA A 10 -9.50 5.76 4.92
CA ALA A 10 -9.83 7.18 5.07
C ALA A 10 -8.64 8.02 5.54
N ASP A 11 -7.71 7.43 6.29
CA ASP A 11 -6.57 8.13 6.89
C ASP A 11 -5.61 8.69 5.84
N ILE A 12 -5.53 8.07 4.65
CA ILE A 12 -4.61 8.49 3.59
C ILE A 12 -5.22 9.47 2.58
N LYS A 13 -6.55 9.67 2.59
CA LYS A 13 -7.23 10.58 1.64
C LYS A 13 -6.78 12.03 1.76
N GLY A 14 -6.46 12.45 2.98
CA GLY A 14 -5.98 13.81 3.28
C GLY A 14 -4.47 14.01 3.06
N TYR A 15 -3.72 12.97 2.68
CA TYR A 15 -2.27 13.10 2.57
C TYR A 15 -1.87 14.02 1.42
N THR A 16 -0.79 14.79 1.60
CA THR A 16 -0.16 15.52 0.52
C THR A 16 0.60 14.57 -0.41
N ALA A 17 1.04 15.06 -1.57
CA ALA A 17 1.88 14.28 -2.47
C ALA A 17 3.20 13.82 -1.82
N GLU A 18 3.78 14.67 -0.97
CA GLU A 18 5.00 14.33 -0.22
C GLU A 18 4.73 13.25 0.82
N GLN A 19 3.65 13.37 1.59
CA GLN A 19 3.24 12.35 2.57
C GLN A 19 2.99 11.00 1.92
N ARG A 20 2.33 10.98 0.74
CA ARG A 20 2.15 9.74 -0.04
C ARG A 20 3.47 9.13 -0.52
N ARG A 21 4.46 9.93 -0.92
CA ARG A 21 5.80 9.43 -1.29
C ARG A 21 6.51 8.82 -0.10
N THR A 22 6.48 9.47 1.07
CA THR A 22 7.05 8.92 2.29
C THR A 22 6.35 7.64 2.71
N LEU A 23 5.02 7.59 2.64
CA LEU A 23 4.24 6.38 2.90
C LEU A 23 4.67 5.23 1.97
N ALA A 24 4.82 5.49 0.66
CA ALA A 24 5.25 4.48 -0.29
C ALA A 24 6.64 3.91 0.04
N GLN A 25 7.56 4.74 0.52
CA GLN A 25 8.87 4.30 0.99
C GLN A 25 8.74 3.42 2.23
N GLU A 26 7.99 3.86 3.25
CA GLU A 26 7.78 3.09 4.49
C GLU A 26 7.12 1.72 4.22
N MET A 27 6.16 1.66 3.28
CA MET A 27 5.54 0.40 2.86
C MET A 27 6.56 -0.55 2.21
N ARG A 28 7.46 -0.05 1.35
CA ARG A 28 8.52 -0.89 0.76
C ARG A 28 9.49 -1.41 1.81
N GLU A 29 9.86 -0.60 2.79
CA GLU A 29 10.72 -1.01 3.90
C GLU A 29 10.05 -2.14 4.71
N ALA A 30 8.76 -2.02 5.01
CA ALA A 30 7.99 -3.06 5.70
C ALA A 30 7.91 -4.36 4.88
N LEU A 31 7.63 -4.26 3.58
CA LEU A 31 7.58 -5.41 2.68
C LEU A 31 8.96 -6.09 2.54
N LEU A 32 10.04 -5.32 2.45
CA LEU A 32 11.40 -5.84 2.39
C LEU A 32 11.77 -6.57 3.69
N LYS A 33 11.45 -5.98 4.84
CA LYS A 33 11.65 -6.61 6.15
C LYS A 33 10.93 -7.94 6.21
N ARG A 34 9.64 -7.99 5.82
CA ARG A 34 8.88 -9.25 5.74
C ARG A 34 9.57 -10.27 4.84
N ALA A 35 9.95 -9.87 3.62
CA ALA A 35 10.60 -10.75 2.64
C ALA A 35 11.95 -11.28 3.14
N SER A 36 12.70 -10.49 3.90
CA SER A 36 13.97 -10.92 4.50
C SER A 36 13.83 -12.03 5.53
N ILE A 37 12.65 -12.14 6.18
CA ILE A 37 12.37 -13.14 7.22
C ILE A 37 11.68 -14.37 6.62
N HIS A 38 10.74 -14.17 5.70
CA HIS A 38 9.85 -15.23 5.21
C HIS A 38 10.07 -15.63 3.73
N GLY A 39 10.87 -14.88 2.97
CA GLY A 39 11.00 -15.04 1.53
C GLY A 39 9.72 -14.66 0.74
N GLY A 40 9.70 -14.97 -0.56
CA GLY A 40 8.52 -14.81 -1.44
C GLY A 40 8.72 -13.85 -2.61
N HIS A 41 7.69 -13.71 -3.45
CA HIS A 41 7.65 -12.76 -4.55
C HIS A 41 7.31 -11.36 -4.01
N PHE A 42 8.23 -10.39 -4.13
CA PHE A 42 8.03 -9.00 -3.66
C PHE A 42 8.14 -7.97 -4.78
N GLY A 43 8.65 -8.35 -5.96
CA GLY A 43 8.69 -7.48 -7.14
C GLY A 43 7.31 -6.93 -7.52
N PRO A 44 6.25 -7.76 -7.60
CA PRO A 44 4.89 -7.30 -7.88
C PRO A 44 4.38 -6.29 -6.85
N ASP A 45 4.57 -6.56 -5.56
CA ASP A 45 4.15 -5.65 -4.49
C ASP A 45 4.88 -4.30 -4.59
N PHE A 46 6.20 -4.32 -4.82
CA PHE A 46 7.01 -3.10 -4.94
C PHE A 46 6.60 -2.22 -6.11
N GLY A 47 6.19 -2.85 -7.22
CA GLY A 47 5.67 -2.16 -8.41
C GLY A 47 4.25 -1.63 -8.26
N ALA A 48 3.48 -2.14 -7.29
CA ALA A 48 2.08 -1.76 -7.09
C ALA A 48 1.85 -0.73 -5.98
N VAL A 49 2.85 -0.43 -5.14
CA VAL A 49 2.70 0.45 -3.95
C VAL A 49 2.02 1.79 -4.28
N GLU A 50 2.53 2.55 -5.24
CA GLU A 50 1.96 3.86 -5.58
C GLU A 50 0.56 3.76 -6.17
N ALA A 51 0.32 2.76 -7.03
CA ALA A 51 -0.98 2.53 -7.62
C ALA A 51 -2.02 2.21 -6.54
N ILE A 52 -1.67 1.38 -5.56
CA ILE A 52 -2.55 1.01 -4.45
C ILE A 52 -2.83 2.20 -3.52
N ILE A 53 -1.81 3.01 -3.18
CA ILE A 53 -2.01 4.26 -2.42
C ILE A 53 -2.95 5.19 -3.19
N ALA A 54 -2.77 5.34 -4.51
CA ALA A 54 -3.62 6.18 -5.34
C ALA A 54 -5.07 5.68 -5.36
N LEU A 55 -5.29 4.37 -5.53
CA LEU A 55 -6.62 3.76 -5.49
C LEU A 55 -7.33 4.05 -4.16
N HIS A 56 -6.67 3.84 -3.02
CA HIS A 56 -7.25 4.11 -1.70
C HIS A 56 -7.38 5.61 -1.36
N THR A 57 -6.66 6.49 -2.07
CA THR A 57 -6.86 7.94 -1.96
C THR A 57 -8.13 8.39 -2.69
N VAL A 58 -8.42 7.79 -3.85
CA VAL A 58 -9.52 8.20 -4.74
C VAL A 58 -10.83 7.49 -4.38
N PHE A 59 -10.81 6.16 -4.29
CA PHE A 59 -12.00 5.35 -4.07
C PHE A 59 -12.34 5.21 -2.58
N ASP A 60 -13.61 4.98 -2.28
CA ASP A 60 -14.14 4.75 -0.93
C ASP A 60 -14.25 3.25 -0.62
N SER A 61 -13.12 2.53 -0.55
CA SER A 61 -13.13 1.13 -0.11
C SER A 61 -13.53 1.02 1.38
N PRO A 62 -14.45 0.12 1.78
CA PRO A 62 -14.97 -1.01 1.01
C PRO A 62 -16.32 -0.77 0.29
N THR A 63 -16.86 0.45 0.27
CA THR A 63 -18.06 0.80 -0.52
C THR A 63 -17.78 0.58 -2.00
N ASP A 64 -16.73 1.22 -2.50
CA ASP A 64 -16.14 0.94 -3.81
C ASP A 64 -15.34 -0.35 -3.76
N LYS A 65 -15.48 -1.18 -4.80
CA LYS A 65 -14.79 -2.47 -4.89
C LYS A 65 -13.51 -2.32 -5.69
N ILE A 66 -12.38 -2.59 -5.04
CA ILE A 66 -11.07 -2.71 -5.69
C ILE A 66 -10.78 -4.21 -5.85
N VAL A 67 -10.62 -4.65 -7.10
CA VAL A 67 -10.37 -6.06 -7.44
C VAL A 67 -8.98 -6.18 -8.06
N TYR A 68 -8.16 -7.10 -7.53
CA TYR A 68 -6.83 -7.39 -8.03
C TYR A 68 -6.82 -8.73 -8.77
N ASP A 69 -6.44 -8.73 -10.04
CA ASP A 69 -6.23 -9.96 -10.80
C ASP A 69 -5.05 -10.76 -10.20
N VAL A 70 -5.26 -12.06 -9.96
CA VAL A 70 -4.38 -13.01 -9.23
C VAL A 70 -4.08 -12.66 -7.77
N SER A 71 -4.00 -11.39 -7.37
CA SER A 71 -3.71 -10.84 -6.02
C SER A 71 -2.26 -10.90 -5.52
N HIS A 72 -1.32 -11.44 -6.30
CA HIS A 72 0.11 -11.52 -5.92
C HIS A 72 0.84 -10.17 -5.74
N GLN A 73 0.18 -9.06 -6.07
CA GLN A 73 0.61 -7.67 -5.93
C GLN A 73 -0.16 -6.90 -4.82
N SER A 74 -1.02 -7.60 -4.07
CA SER A 74 -1.98 -6.98 -3.17
C SER A 74 -1.50 -6.85 -1.73
N TYR A 75 -0.22 -7.10 -1.41
CA TYR A 75 0.26 -6.89 -0.04
C TYR A 75 0.20 -5.44 0.40
N PRO A 76 0.51 -4.42 -0.45
CA PRO A 76 0.31 -3.03 -0.07
C PRO A 76 -1.17 -2.68 0.21
N HIS A 77 -2.11 -3.47 -0.31
CA HIS A 77 -3.54 -3.27 -0.07
C HIS A 77 -4.00 -3.88 1.26
N LYS A 78 -3.35 -4.97 1.69
CA LYS A 78 -3.64 -5.67 2.94
C LYS A 78 -3.03 -4.95 4.13
#